data_AF-A0A1E1WHC9-F1
#
_entry.id   AF-A0A1E1WHC9-F1
#
_cell.length_a   1.000
_cell.length_b   1.000
_cell.length_c   1.000
_cell.angle_alpha   90.00
_cell.angle_beta   90.00
_cell.angle_gamma   90.00
#
_symmetry.space_group_name_H-M   'P 1'
#
loop_
_entity.id
_entity.type
_entity.pdbx_description
1 polymer ?
#
loop_
_entity_poly.entity_id
_entity_poly.type
_entity_poly.pdbx_seq_one_letter_code
_entity_poly.pdbx_strand_id
1 'polypeptide(L)'
;AETWFPYVKRRAPVIETQVEEKSPIEVAVSEMEGQVAELTEIVNAKAPDLKKLQLRLQGSVCVQVNAGPLAYANAFLDPTLAQMYPEEMVDKLKAIFKEFLTICHSALQLNAKLISSDQVSYHEALETNYYKLSDSLAGILGQPLQDILVNGSLSTTVTGVELESSNA
;
A
#
# COMPACT_ATOMS: atom_id res chain seq x y z
N ALA A 1 15.42 -39.69 -12.19
CA ALA A 1 16.51 -38.71 -12.25
C ALA A 1 15.89 -37.36 -11.97
N GLU A 2 16.22 -36.73 -10.84
CA GLU A 2 15.70 -35.41 -10.54
C GLU A 2 16.34 -34.38 -11.48
N THR A 3 15.49 -33.65 -12.21
CA THR A 3 15.90 -32.58 -13.12
C THR A 3 15.55 -31.24 -12.48
N TRP A 4 16.51 -30.65 -11.79
CA TRP A 4 16.39 -29.33 -11.16
C TRP A 4 16.87 -28.22 -12.11
N PHE A 5 16.22 -27.06 -12.08
CA PHE A 5 16.76 -25.88 -12.76
C PHE A 5 17.90 -25.24 -11.96
N PRO A 6 18.98 -24.77 -12.61
CA PRO A 6 19.24 -24.81 -14.05
C PRO A 6 19.64 -26.21 -14.57
N TYR A 7 19.12 -26.59 -15.74
CA TYR A 7 19.34 -27.91 -16.38
C TYR A 7 19.82 -27.79 -17.84
N VAL A 8 20.43 -28.86 -18.35
CA VAL A 8 20.95 -28.94 -19.74
C VAL A 8 19.82 -28.78 -20.78
N LYS A 9 18.62 -29.27 -20.48
CA LYS A 9 17.43 -29.06 -21.33
C LYS A 9 16.63 -27.87 -20.82
N ARG A 10 16.07 -27.07 -21.74
CA ARG A 10 15.20 -25.91 -21.44
C ARG A 10 13.79 -26.29 -20.95
N ARG A 11 13.45 -27.58 -20.93
CA ARG A 11 12.14 -28.10 -20.50
C ARG A 11 12.37 -29.35 -19.65
N ALA A 12 11.66 -29.42 -18.53
CA ALA A 12 11.57 -30.58 -17.67
C ALA A 12 10.08 -30.91 -17.45
N PRO A 13 9.70 -32.21 -17.39
CA PRO A 13 8.32 -32.58 -17.09
C PRO A 13 7.98 -32.27 -15.63
N VAL A 14 6.74 -31.84 -15.39
CA VAL A 14 6.19 -31.72 -14.03
C VAL A 14 5.93 -33.13 -13.51
N ILE A 15 6.51 -33.47 -12.36
CA ILE A 15 6.39 -34.80 -11.74
C ILE A 15 5.29 -34.86 -10.68
N GLU A 16 4.90 -33.71 -10.12
CA GLU A 16 3.89 -33.57 -9.09
C GLU A 16 3.23 -32.18 -9.19
N THR A 17 1.93 -32.12 -8.93
CA THR A 17 1.14 -30.89 -8.90
C THR A 17 0.25 -30.88 -7.67
N GLN A 18 0.29 -29.80 -6.91
CA GLN A 18 -0.64 -29.53 -5.82
C GLN A 18 -1.51 -28.31 -6.17
N VAL A 19 -2.79 -28.35 -5.79
CA VAL A 19 -3.74 -27.25 -5.96
C VAL A 19 -4.25 -26.84 -4.58
N GLU A 20 -4.22 -25.54 -4.31
CA GLU A 20 -4.72 -24.94 -3.08
C GLU A 20 -5.69 -23.81 -3.45
N GLU A 21 -6.87 -23.81 -2.84
CA GLU A 21 -7.85 -22.75 -3.02
C GLU A 21 -7.68 -21.69 -1.94
N LYS A 22 -7.53 -20.43 -2.35
CA LYS A 22 -7.50 -19.28 -1.45
C LYS A 22 -8.85 -18.59 -1.44
N SER A 23 -9.34 -18.27 -0.26
CA SER A 23 -10.53 -17.43 -0.10
C SER A 23 -10.25 -15.99 -0.55
N PRO A 24 -11.28 -15.21 -0.89
CA PRO A 24 -11.10 -13.82 -1.34
C PRO A 24 -10.36 -12.92 -0.34
N ILE A 25 -10.53 -13.13 0.97
CA ILE A 25 -9.81 -12.36 2.00
C ILE A 25 -8.33 -12.76 2.09
N GLU A 26 -7.99 -14.04 1.89
CA GLU A 26 -6.59 -14.49 1.83
C GLU A 26 -5.87 -13.93 0.61
N VAL A 27 -6.58 -13.82 -0.52
CA VAL A 27 -6.06 -13.12 -1.70
C VAL A 27 -5.79 -11.65 -1.37
N ALA A 28 -6.76 -10.94 -0.76
CA ALA A 28 -6.58 -9.54 -0.38
C ALA A 28 -5.38 -9.33 0.58
N VAL A 29 -5.23 -10.20 1.57
CA VAL A 29 -4.09 -10.18 2.50
C VAL A 29 -2.78 -10.36 1.74
N SER A 30 -2.68 -11.39 0.90
CA SER A 30 -1.45 -11.70 0.14
C SER A 30 -1.06 -10.58 -0.82
N GLU A 31 -2.03 -9.97 -1.51
CA GLU A 31 -1.80 -8.87 -2.44
C GLU A 31 -1.32 -7.62 -1.70
N MET A 32 -1.97 -7.25 -0.59
CA MET A 32 -1.58 -6.10 0.21
C MET A 32 -0.22 -6.28 0.88
N GLU A 33 0.10 -7.49 1.39
CA GLU A 33 1.43 -7.83 1.92
C GLU A 33 2.50 -7.68 0.84
N GLY A 34 2.26 -8.20 -0.36
CA GLY A 34 3.17 -8.07 -1.49
C GLY A 34 3.42 -6.59 -1.84
N GLN A 35 2.36 -5.78 -1.87
CA GLN A 35 2.47 -4.36 -2.17
C GLN A 35 3.26 -3.58 -1.11
N VAL A 36 3.04 -3.87 0.18
CA VAL A 36 3.83 -3.30 1.28
C VAL A 36 5.29 -3.71 1.19
N ALA A 37 5.57 -5.00 0.97
CA ALA A 37 6.92 -5.53 0.87
C ALA A 37 7.70 -4.90 -0.28
N GLU A 38 7.10 -4.82 -1.48
CA GLU A 38 7.72 -4.19 -2.64
C GLU A 38 8.03 -2.71 -2.41
N LEU A 39 7.08 -1.93 -1.86
CA LEU A 39 7.32 -0.52 -1.54
C LEU A 39 8.41 -0.36 -0.47
N THR A 40 8.41 -1.23 0.54
CA THR A 40 9.41 -1.24 1.60
C THR A 40 10.81 -1.48 1.07
N GLU A 41 10.97 -2.45 0.16
CA GLU A 41 12.26 -2.72 -0.50
C GLU A 41 12.75 -1.49 -1.28
N ILE A 42 11.86 -0.80 -2.00
CA ILE A 42 12.22 0.38 -2.80
C ILE A 42 12.60 1.56 -1.91
N VAL A 43 11.85 1.82 -0.85
CA VAL A 43 12.12 2.92 0.09
C VAL A 43 13.42 2.70 0.85
N ASN A 44 13.73 1.46 1.22
CA ASN A 44 14.93 1.11 1.98
C ASN A 44 16.15 0.76 1.09
N ALA A 45 16.04 0.89 -0.23
CA ALA A 45 17.13 0.62 -1.14
C ALA A 45 18.33 1.57 -0.89
N LYS A 46 19.54 1.01 -0.82
CA LYS A 46 20.78 1.79 -0.61
C LYS A 46 20.98 2.89 -1.67
N ALA A 47 20.53 2.61 -2.90
CA ALA A 47 20.51 3.56 -4.00
C ALA A 47 19.07 3.60 -4.55
N PRO A 48 18.28 4.62 -4.18
CA PRO A 48 16.90 4.74 -4.62
C PRO A 48 16.78 4.92 -6.14
N ASP A 49 15.93 4.12 -6.78
CA ASP A 49 15.50 4.33 -8.17
C ASP A 49 14.21 5.15 -8.16
N LEU A 50 14.33 6.43 -8.50
CA LEU A 50 13.21 7.38 -8.50
C LEU A 50 12.07 6.93 -9.42
N LYS A 51 12.36 6.36 -10.59
CA LYS A 51 11.32 5.92 -11.53
C LYS A 51 10.59 4.70 -11.00
N LYS A 52 11.31 3.74 -10.42
CA LYS A 52 10.71 2.57 -9.77
C LYS A 52 9.84 2.99 -8.57
N LEU A 53 10.32 3.93 -7.76
CA LEU A 53 9.58 4.52 -6.65
C LEU A 53 8.28 5.17 -7.12
N GLN A 54 8.36 6.09 -8.07
CA GLN A 54 7.19 6.82 -8.60
C GLN A 54 6.18 5.86 -9.24
N LEU A 55 6.64 4.90 -10.04
CA LEU A 55 5.77 3.90 -10.67
C LEU A 55 4.97 3.11 -9.64
N ARG A 56 5.64 2.58 -8.61
CA ARG A 56 4.99 1.77 -7.57
C ARG A 56 4.12 2.61 -6.66
N LEU A 57 4.58 3.79 -6.23
CA LEU A 57 3.82 4.68 -5.39
C LEU A 57 2.53 5.16 -6.08
N GLN A 58 2.62 5.60 -7.35
CA GLN A 58 1.45 5.98 -8.14
C GLN A 58 0.50 4.80 -8.31
N GLY A 59 1.01 3.60 -8.61
CA GLY A 59 0.22 2.39 -8.70
C GLY A 59 -0.47 2.00 -7.39
N SER A 60 -0.01 2.52 -6.25
CA SER A 60 -0.60 2.29 -4.93
C SER A 60 -1.66 3.33 -4.56
N VAL A 61 -1.38 4.62 -4.78
CA VAL A 61 -2.22 5.72 -4.27
C VAL A 61 -3.10 6.36 -5.34
N CYS A 62 -2.81 6.14 -6.63
CA CYS A 62 -3.50 6.76 -7.77
C CYS A 62 -4.07 5.70 -8.73
N VAL A 63 -4.65 4.62 -8.20
CA VAL A 63 -5.24 3.57 -9.05
C VAL A 63 -6.42 4.13 -9.84
N GLN A 64 -6.39 4.02 -11.17
CA GLN A 64 -7.45 4.53 -12.07
C GLN A 64 -8.17 3.44 -12.87
N VAL A 65 -7.48 2.33 -13.16
CA VAL A 65 -7.99 1.26 -14.04
C VAL A 65 -8.50 0.07 -13.23
N ASN A 66 -7.80 -0.28 -12.15
CA ASN A 66 -8.16 -1.37 -11.25
C ASN A 66 -8.98 -0.82 -10.06
N ALA A 67 -9.61 -1.71 -9.29
CA ALA A 67 -10.41 -1.31 -8.12
C ALA A 67 -9.55 -0.72 -6.96
N GLY A 68 -8.26 -1.08 -6.90
CA GLY A 68 -7.30 -0.56 -5.94
C GLY A 68 -7.48 -1.05 -4.49
N PRO A 69 -6.59 -0.64 -3.56
CA PRO A 69 -6.61 -1.10 -2.18
C PRO A 69 -7.92 -0.81 -1.44
N LEU A 70 -8.59 0.30 -1.75
CA LEU A 70 -9.84 0.68 -1.10
C LEU A 70 -10.97 -0.33 -1.35
N ALA A 71 -10.95 -1.06 -2.48
CA ALA A 71 -11.91 -2.11 -2.75
C ALA A 71 -11.79 -3.28 -1.77
N TYR A 72 -10.56 -3.67 -1.39
CA TYR A 72 -10.33 -4.68 -0.36
C TYR A 72 -10.78 -4.19 1.01
N ALA A 73 -10.46 -2.94 1.37
CA ALA A 73 -10.90 -2.37 2.63
C ALA A 73 -12.43 -2.34 2.74
N ASN A 74 -13.13 -1.87 1.71
CA ASN A 74 -14.60 -1.87 1.69
C ASN A 74 -15.21 -3.27 1.74
N ALA A 75 -14.61 -4.26 1.06
CA ALA A 75 -15.17 -5.61 1.01
C ALA A 75 -14.99 -6.40 2.30
N PHE A 76 -13.87 -6.19 3.02
CA PHE A 76 -13.46 -7.06 4.12
C PHE A 76 -13.35 -6.35 5.47
N LEU A 77 -13.23 -5.02 5.49
CA LEU A 77 -13.03 -4.25 6.72
C LEU A 77 -14.21 -3.34 7.08
N ASP A 78 -15.20 -3.18 6.20
CA ASP A 78 -16.45 -2.49 6.54
C ASP A 78 -17.08 -3.15 7.78
N PRO A 79 -17.36 -2.41 8.88
CA PRO A 79 -17.90 -2.97 10.12
C PRO A 79 -19.18 -3.80 9.93
N THR A 80 -19.97 -3.51 8.90
CA THR A 80 -21.21 -4.23 8.57
C THR A 80 -20.96 -5.59 7.90
N LEU A 81 -19.81 -5.75 7.23
CA LEU A 81 -19.43 -6.95 6.48
C LEU A 81 -18.34 -7.76 7.17
N ALA A 82 -17.46 -7.12 7.95
CA ALA A 82 -16.28 -7.72 8.57
C ALA A 82 -16.62 -8.91 9.47
N GLN A 83 -17.79 -8.88 10.12
CA GLN A 83 -18.29 -9.98 10.98
C GLN A 83 -18.55 -11.28 10.21
N MET A 84 -18.59 -11.24 8.87
CA MET A 84 -18.75 -12.42 8.01
C MET A 84 -17.44 -13.20 7.77
N TYR A 85 -16.31 -12.65 8.19
CA TYR A 85 -14.97 -13.22 7.95
C TYR A 85 -14.27 -13.59 9.26
N PRO A 86 -13.26 -14.49 9.23
CA PRO A 86 -12.48 -14.81 10.42
C PRO A 86 -11.81 -13.57 11.02
N GLU A 87 -11.99 -13.34 12.32
CA GLU A 87 -11.47 -12.18 13.05
C GLU A 87 -9.96 -12.00 12.87
N GLU A 88 -9.20 -13.10 12.93
CA GLU A 88 -7.74 -13.10 12.71
C GLU A 88 -7.37 -12.53 11.33
N MET A 89 -8.11 -12.88 10.27
CA MET A 89 -7.83 -12.39 8.91
C MET A 89 -8.21 -10.93 8.75
N VAL A 90 -9.31 -10.50 9.38
CA VAL A 90 -9.74 -9.10 9.39
C VAL A 90 -8.70 -8.24 10.11
N ASP A 91 -8.24 -8.65 11.29
CA ASP A 91 -7.26 -7.90 12.07
C ASP A 91 -5.89 -7.88 11.41
N LYS A 92 -5.49 -9.00 10.78
CA LYS A 92 -4.29 -9.04 9.95
C LYS A 92 -4.37 -8.04 8.80
N LEU A 93 -5.48 -8.03 8.07
CA LEU A 93 -5.68 -7.09 6.96
C LEU A 93 -5.67 -5.63 7.43
N LYS A 94 -6.29 -5.32 8.57
CA LYS A 94 -6.20 -3.98 9.18
C LYS A 94 -4.76 -3.59 9.49
N ALA A 95 -3.96 -4.48 10.06
CA ALA A 95 -2.56 -4.22 10.37
C ALA A 95 -1.77 -3.91 9.09
N ILE A 96 -1.96 -4.71 8.03
CA ILE A 96 -1.31 -4.49 6.73
C ILE A 96 -1.71 -3.13 6.13
N PHE A 97 -2.97 -2.70 6.25
CA PHE A 97 -3.37 -1.37 5.76
C PHE A 97 -2.69 -0.22 6.52
N LYS A 98 -2.44 -0.38 7.82
CA LYS A 98 -1.68 0.62 8.61
C LYS A 98 -0.23 0.68 8.15
N GLU A 99 0.39 -0.47 7.91
CA GLU A 99 1.75 -0.55 7.34
C GLU A 99 1.80 0.04 5.93
N PHE A 100 0.80 -0.25 5.10
CA PHE A 100 0.65 0.30 3.75
C PHE A 100 0.58 1.83 3.75
N LEU A 101 -0.21 2.44 4.62
CA LEU A 101 -0.27 3.89 4.75
C LEU A 101 1.08 4.46 5.21
N THR A 102 1.71 3.81 6.19
CA THR A 102 3.02 4.22 6.73
C THR A 102 4.12 4.19 5.65
N ILE A 103 4.17 3.12 4.85
CA ILE A 103 5.20 3.01 3.81
C ILE A 103 4.90 3.91 2.62
N CYS A 104 3.64 4.14 2.26
CA CYS A 104 3.28 5.13 1.24
C CYS A 104 3.69 6.54 1.66
N HIS A 105 3.51 6.91 2.93
CA HIS A 105 4.00 8.19 3.45
C HIS A 105 5.53 8.30 3.35
N SER A 106 6.24 7.26 3.76
CA SER A 106 7.71 7.21 3.65
C SER A 106 8.19 7.30 2.20
N ALA A 107 7.47 6.66 1.27
CA ALA A 107 7.72 6.75 -0.17
C ALA A 107 7.49 8.17 -0.72
N LEU A 108 6.45 8.88 -0.26
CA LEU A 108 6.22 10.28 -0.60
C LEU A 108 7.36 11.19 -0.11
N GLN A 109 7.77 11.03 1.15
CA GLN A 109 8.88 11.79 1.72
C GLN A 109 10.20 11.54 0.97
N LEU A 110 10.45 10.29 0.56
CA LEU A 110 11.61 9.95 -0.26
C LEU A 110 11.50 10.58 -1.65
N ASN A 111 10.33 10.51 -2.28
CA ASN A 111 10.09 11.14 -3.58
C ASN A 111 10.34 12.65 -3.51
N ALA A 112 9.81 13.35 -2.51
CA ALA A 112 10.01 14.79 -2.29
C ALA A 112 11.49 15.19 -2.24
N LYS A 113 12.35 14.34 -1.67
CA LYS A 113 13.81 14.56 -1.57
C LYS A 113 14.56 14.33 -2.90
N LEU A 114 14.00 13.52 -3.79
CA LEU A 114 14.68 13.04 -5.00
C LEU A 114 14.22 13.76 -6.28
N ILE A 115 13.04 14.38 -6.28
CA ILE A 115 12.49 15.05 -7.45
C ILE A 115 13.26 16.33 -7.82
N SER A 116 13.20 16.67 -9.11
CA SER A 116 13.60 17.97 -9.64
C SER A 116 12.43 18.96 -9.66
N SER A 117 12.71 20.25 -9.89
CA SER A 117 11.71 21.32 -9.83
C SER A 117 10.55 21.16 -10.83
N ASP A 118 10.81 20.53 -11.98
CA ASP A 118 9.79 20.24 -13.00
C ASP A 118 8.81 19.13 -12.60
N GLN A 119 9.12 18.37 -11.55
CA GLN A 119 8.28 17.27 -11.05
C GLN A 119 7.43 17.65 -9.82
N VAL A 120 7.50 18.90 -9.34
CA VAL A 120 6.78 19.34 -8.13
C VAL A 120 5.27 19.13 -8.25
N SER A 121 4.65 19.56 -9.36
CA SER A 121 3.21 19.38 -9.55
C SER A 121 2.77 17.91 -9.64
N TYR A 122 3.65 17.03 -10.12
CA TYR A 122 3.39 15.59 -10.10
C TYR A 122 3.42 15.06 -8.67
N HIS A 123 4.37 15.51 -7.84
CA HIS A 123 4.43 15.13 -6.43
C HIS A 123 3.22 15.61 -5.64
N GLU A 124 2.80 16.87 -5.81
CA GLU A 124 1.59 17.43 -5.16
C GLU A 124 0.33 16.61 -5.50
N ALA A 125 0.24 16.10 -6.75
CA ALA A 125 -0.84 15.21 -7.14
C ALA A 125 -0.78 13.84 -6.43
N LEU A 126 0.43 13.27 -6.25
CA LEU A 126 0.60 12.04 -5.47
C LEU A 126 0.20 12.24 -4.00
N GLU A 127 0.62 13.33 -3.38
CA GLU A 127 0.25 13.68 -2.01
C GLU A 127 -1.27 13.84 -1.86
N THR A 128 -1.90 14.60 -2.76
CA THR A 128 -3.34 14.81 -2.76
C THR A 128 -4.10 13.48 -2.81
N ASN A 129 -3.68 12.54 -3.66
CA ASN A 129 -4.32 11.23 -3.78
C ASN A 129 -4.05 10.34 -2.57
N TYR A 130 -2.83 10.37 -2.02
CA TYR A 130 -2.51 9.69 -0.78
C TYR A 130 -3.39 10.17 0.38
N TYR A 131 -3.59 11.48 0.54
CA TYR A 131 -4.43 12.00 1.61
C TYR A 131 -5.89 11.59 1.46
N LYS A 132 -6.44 11.61 0.24
CA LYS A 132 -7.80 11.11 -0.03
C LYS A 132 -7.96 9.63 0.31
N LEU A 133 -6.97 8.81 -0.07
CA LEU A 133 -6.96 7.38 0.24
C LEU A 133 -6.84 7.14 1.75
N SER A 134 -5.96 7.89 2.42
CA SER A 134 -5.71 7.82 3.85
C SER A 134 -6.93 8.19 4.67
N ASP A 135 -7.65 9.24 4.27
CA ASP A 135 -8.89 9.67 4.92
C ASP A 135 -9.99 8.62 4.80
N SER A 136 -10.16 8.05 3.59
CA SER A 136 -11.12 6.96 3.35
C SER A 136 -10.80 5.72 4.20
N LEU A 137 -9.51 5.33 4.27
CA LEU A 137 -9.07 4.19 5.07
C LEU A 137 -9.16 4.46 6.58
N ALA A 138 -8.88 5.67 7.05
CA ALA A 138 -9.04 6.05 8.45
C ALA A 138 -10.49 5.88 8.92
N GLY A 139 -11.45 6.27 8.07
CA GLY A 139 -12.88 6.04 8.32
C GLY A 139 -13.24 4.57 8.45
N ILE A 140 -12.75 3.72 7.54
CA ILE A 140 -13.01 2.26 7.56
C ILE A 140 -12.34 1.59 8.76
N LEU A 141 -11.11 1.99 9.08
CA LEU A 141 -10.34 1.43 10.20
C LEU A 141 -10.82 1.93 11.57
N GLY A 142 -11.66 2.98 11.61
CA GLY A 142 -12.14 3.59 12.84
C GLY A 142 -11.04 4.21 13.69
N GLN A 143 -9.92 4.60 13.09
CA GLN A 143 -8.77 5.20 13.77
C GLN A 143 -8.31 6.44 13.00
N PRO A 144 -8.02 7.57 13.69
CA PRO A 144 -7.57 8.77 13.01
C PRO A 144 -6.18 8.53 12.40
N LEU A 145 -5.93 9.17 11.25
CA LEU A 145 -4.70 8.99 10.48
C LEU A 145 -3.43 9.26 11.31
N GLN A 146 -3.49 10.25 12.20
CA GLN A 146 -2.39 10.55 13.11
C GLN A 146 -1.98 9.32 13.95
N ASP A 147 -2.93 8.59 14.51
CA ASP A 147 -2.66 7.43 15.36
C ASP A 147 -2.09 6.26 14.54
N ILE A 148 -2.48 6.17 13.27
CA ILE A 148 -1.94 5.18 12.31
C ILE A 148 -0.47 5.52 11.98
N LEU A 149 -0.15 6.81 11.80
CA LEU A 149 1.17 7.27 11.35
C LEU A 149 2.17 7.57 12.47
N VAL A 150 1.78 7.51 13.76
CA VAL A 150 2.63 7.89 14.91
C VAL A 150 3.90 7.03 15.10
N ASN A 151 4.09 5.96 14.33
CA ASN A 151 5.39 5.27 14.23
C ASN A 151 6.40 5.91 13.24
N GLY A 152 6.05 7.03 12.59
CA GLY A 152 6.93 7.78 11.71
C GLY A 152 6.51 9.25 11.65
N SER A 153 6.96 10.05 12.63
CA SER A 153 6.90 11.52 12.70
C SER A 153 6.24 12.23 11.51
N LEU A 154 5.02 12.73 11.69
CA LEU A 154 4.44 13.73 10.79
C LEU A 154 5.27 15.01 10.89
N SER A 155 6.08 15.30 9.86
CA SER A 155 6.41 16.68 9.53
C SER A 155 5.50 17.10 8.38
N THR A 156 4.35 17.67 8.73
CA THR A 156 3.49 18.36 7.78
C THR A 156 4.24 19.59 7.30
N THR A 157 4.91 19.49 6.15
CA THR A 157 5.29 20.69 5.38
C THR A 157 4.26 20.87 4.28
N VAL A 158 3.03 21.20 4.70
CA VAL A 158 2.11 21.92 3.82
C VAL A 158 2.33 23.40 4.11
N THR A 159 3.09 24.06 3.24
CA THR A 159 3.01 25.51 3.12
C THR A 159 1.60 25.88 2.69
N GLY A 160 0.81 26.37 3.65
CA GLY A 160 -0.28 27.31 3.42
C GLY A 160 -1.61 26.73 2.93
N VAL A 161 -2.38 26.13 3.84
CA VAL A 161 -3.84 26.35 3.91
C VAL A 161 -4.23 26.37 5.39
N GLU A 162 -4.51 27.56 5.92
CA GLU A 162 -5.18 27.72 7.21
C GLU A 162 -6.62 27.19 7.06
N LEU A 163 -6.90 26.04 7.66
CA LEU A 163 -8.27 25.64 7.97
C LEU A 163 -8.59 26.22 9.34
N GLU A 164 -9.26 27.38 9.33
CA GLU A 164 -9.88 27.95 10.52
C GLU A 164 -10.79 26.91 11.18
N SER A 165 -10.41 26.50 12.38
CA SER A 165 -11.30 25.85 13.32
C SER A 165 -12.39 26.85 13.72
N SER A 166 -13.58 26.73 13.12
CA SER A 166 -14.78 27.37 13.66
C SER A 166 -15.55 26.37 14.52
N ASN A 167 -15.45 26.57 15.84
CA ASN A 167 -16.39 26.08 16.83
C ASN A 167 -17.71 26.85 16.71
N ALA A 168 -18.82 26.17 16.42
CA ALA A 168 -20.18 26.40 16.94
C ALA A 168 -21.15 25.37 16.34
#